data_AF-A0A6P0LQQ3-F1
#
_entry.id   AF-A0A6P0LQQ3-F1
#
_cell.length_a   1.000
_cell.length_b   1.000
_cell.length_c   1.000
_cell.angle_alpha   90.00
_cell.angle_beta   90.00
_cell.angle_gamma   90.00
#
_symmetry.space_group_name_H-M   'P 1'
#
loop_
_entity.id
_entity.type
_entity.pdbx_description
1 polymer ?
#
loop_
_entity_poly.entity_id
_entity_poly.type
_entity_poly.pdbx_seq_one_letter_code
_entity_poly.pdbx_strand_id
1 'polypeptide(L)'
;MAVKLMGVPGDKVLEDEKYEETQDFLLIDHPLFVVRNAKDYIEFFAEIERSGSRNPLKFFITGLNPFKWRWREIQIGLRIRLSKIRSPLESQYWSTTPYKYGSGAIKFSLKPSPDNISTSSKSIPKTKNYLRDAIREHLNNKEACFDFLIQFQTDADKMPIEDPTIDWKSPYQKVATLKIPAQTFESPDRSSVSLGAG
;
A
#
# COMPACT_ATOMS: atom_id res chain seq x y z
N MET A 1 -3.27 3.46 0.09
CA MET A 1 -3.48 4.74 0.79
C MET A 1 -2.22 5.57 0.65
N ALA A 2 -2.33 6.86 0.35
CA ALA A 2 -1.21 7.79 0.36
C ALA A 2 -1.53 8.93 1.31
N VAL A 3 -0.56 9.32 2.15
CA VAL A 3 -0.69 10.43 3.09
C VAL A 3 0.45 11.40 2.84
N LYS A 4 0.11 12.65 2.49
CA LYS A 4 1.07 13.76 2.44
C LYS A 4 1.00 14.51 3.76
N LEU A 5 2.08 14.49 4.53
CA LEU A 5 2.23 15.27 5.75
C LEU A 5 2.87 16.62 5.40
N MET A 6 2.21 17.70 5.81
CA MET A 6 2.66 19.08 5.58
C MET A 6 3.52 19.58 6.75
N GLY A 7 4.36 20.58 6.51
CA GLY A 7 5.19 21.23 7.53
C GLY A 7 6.33 20.35 8.05
N VAL A 8 6.88 19.47 7.19
CA VAL A 8 8.01 18.60 7.55
C VAL A 8 9.31 19.23 7.05
N PRO A 9 10.12 19.85 7.93
CA PRO A 9 11.33 20.55 7.52
C PRO A 9 12.44 19.59 7.09
N GLY A 10 13.49 20.16 6.48
CA GLY A 10 14.72 19.46 6.11
C GLY A 10 14.76 19.04 4.65
N ASP A 11 15.99 19.00 4.11
CA ASP A 11 16.27 18.72 2.70
C ASP A 11 15.67 17.38 2.23
N LYS A 12 14.99 17.42 1.08
CA LYS A 12 14.46 16.22 0.43
C LYS A 12 15.50 15.60 -0.50
N VAL A 13 15.33 14.29 -0.74
CA VAL A 13 16.21 13.52 -1.61
C VAL A 13 16.03 13.91 -3.08
N LEU A 14 14.83 14.33 -3.47
CA LEU A 14 14.54 14.75 -4.84
C LEU A 14 15.01 16.19 -5.05
N GLU A 15 15.79 16.43 -6.10
CA GLU A 15 16.38 17.75 -6.40
C GLU A 15 15.30 18.82 -6.65
N ASP A 16 14.27 18.47 -7.43
CA ASP A 16 13.18 19.39 -7.78
C ASP A 16 12.27 19.73 -6.58
N GLU A 17 12.27 18.89 -5.54
CA GLU A 17 11.47 19.07 -4.32
C GLU A 17 12.35 19.35 -3.09
N LYS A 18 13.61 19.74 -3.29
CA LYS A 18 14.63 19.77 -2.23
C LYS A 18 14.20 20.57 -0.99
N TYR A 19 13.46 21.66 -1.19
CA TYR A 19 13.00 22.56 -0.13
C TYR A 19 11.50 22.44 0.18
N GLU A 20 10.81 21.46 -0.41
CA GLU A 20 9.40 21.22 -0.08
C GLU A 20 9.27 20.80 1.38
N GLU A 21 8.38 21.44 2.14
CA GLU A 21 8.17 21.10 3.55
C GLU A 21 7.12 19.99 3.70
N THR A 22 7.27 18.89 2.95
CA THR A 22 6.33 17.77 3.00
C THR A 22 7.02 16.42 3.18
N GLN A 23 6.24 15.42 3.59
CA GLN A 23 6.64 14.02 3.60
C GLN A 23 5.48 13.16 3.12
N ASP A 24 5.73 12.36 2.08
CA ASP A 24 4.76 11.40 1.59
C ASP A 24 4.98 10.04 2.24
N PHE A 25 3.88 9.45 2.72
CA PHE A 25 3.79 8.07 3.17
C PHE A 25 2.95 7.32 2.17
N LEU A 26 3.59 6.47 1.38
CA LEU A 26 2.95 5.62 0.38
C LEU A 26 2.69 4.25 1.00
N LEU A 27 1.43 3.79 0.96
CA LEU A 27 1.03 2.50 1.50
C LEU A 27 0.12 1.74 0.54
N ILE A 28 0.25 0.43 0.55
CA ILE A 28 -0.60 -0.51 -0.19
C ILE A 28 -1.36 -1.41 0.77
N ASP A 29 -2.43 -2.04 0.29
CA ASP A 29 -3.36 -2.88 1.06
C ASP A 29 -2.88 -4.33 1.23
N HIS A 30 -1.56 -4.56 1.13
CA HIS A 30 -0.95 -5.86 1.38
C HIS A 30 0.45 -5.69 2.01
N PRO A 31 0.82 -6.49 3.04
CA PRO A 31 2.06 -6.29 3.79
C PRO A 31 3.34 -6.64 3.02
N LEU A 32 3.22 -7.43 1.95
CA LEU A 32 4.34 -7.91 1.14
C LEU A 32 4.18 -7.48 -0.31
N PHE A 33 5.31 -7.25 -0.96
CA PHE A 33 5.33 -6.98 -2.39
C PHE A 33 5.54 -8.26 -3.19
N VAL A 34 5.07 -8.28 -4.44
CA VAL A 34 5.20 -9.45 -5.32
C VAL A 34 6.59 -9.57 -5.94
N VAL A 35 7.37 -8.48 -5.97
CA VAL A 35 8.74 -8.46 -6.52
C VAL A 35 9.76 -8.14 -5.43
N ARG A 36 11.02 -8.57 -5.62
CA ARG A 36 12.06 -8.46 -4.58
C ARG A 36 12.87 -7.18 -4.66
N ASN A 37 13.03 -6.59 -5.83
CA ASN A 37 13.87 -5.41 -6.03
C ASN A 37 13.43 -4.61 -7.27
N ALA A 38 14.11 -3.50 -7.53
CA ALA A 38 13.81 -2.62 -8.65
C ALA A 38 13.96 -3.30 -10.03
N LYS A 39 14.93 -4.19 -10.21
CA LYS A 39 15.10 -4.94 -11.47
C LYS A 39 13.91 -5.87 -11.71
N ASP A 40 13.51 -6.62 -10.68
CA ASP A 40 12.34 -7.49 -10.75
C ASP A 40 11.06 -6.70 -11.02
N TYR A 41 10.93 -5.49 -10.47
CA TYR A 41 9.81 -4.61 -10.74
C TYR A 41 9.69 -4.29 -12.24
N ILE A 42 10.79 -3.88 -12.87
CA ILE A 42 10.83 -3.57 -14.30
C ILE A 42 10.45 -4.81 -15.11
N GLU A 43 11.06 -5.96 -14.82
CA GLU A 43 10.78 -7.22 -15.54
C GLU A 43 9.32 -7.66 -15.40
N PHE A 44 8.76 -7.57 -14.19
CA PHE A 44 7.38 -7.94 -13.90
C PHE A 44 6.38 -7.09 -14.69
N PHE A 45 6.52 -5.76 -14.65
CA PHE A 45 5.61 -4.85 -15.33
C PHE A 45 5.82 -4.83 -16.85
N ALA A 46 7.05 -4.95 -17.34
CA ALA A 46 7.34 -5.10 -18.76
C ALA A 46 6.67 -6.36 -19.34
N GLU A 47 6.59 -7.45 -18.58
CA GLU A 47 5.84 -8.63 -19.03
C GLU A 47 4.33 -8.39 -19.06
N ILE A 48 3.77 -7.74 -18.03
CA ILE A 48 2.33 -7.39 -18.02
C ILE A 48 1.98 -6.60 -19.28
N GLU A 49 2.78 -5.58 -19.59
CA GLU A 49 2.62 -4.74 -20.78
C GLU A 49 2.75 -5.57 -22.07
N ARG A 50 3.86 -6.30 -22.24
CA ARG A 50 4.12 -7.11 -23.44
C ARG A 50 3.09 -8.22 -23.66
N SER A 51 2.54 -8.80 -22.60
CA SER A 51 1.57 -9.89 -22.69
C SER A 51 0.12 -9.41 -22.82
N GLY A 52 -0.16 -8.14 -22.53
CA GLY A 52 -1.53 -7.62 -22.38
C GLY A 52 -2.32 -8.32 -21.26
N SER A 53 -1.65 -9.12 -20.43
CA SER A 53 -2.25 -9.94 -19.40
C SER A 53 -1.77 -9.45 -18.04
N ARG A 54 -2.69 -9.35 -17.09
CA ARG A 54 -2.31 -9.07 -15.70
C ARG A 54 -1.52 -10.22 -15.06
N ASN A 55 -1.35 -11.36 -15.76
CA ASN A 55 -0.69 -12.59 -15.30
C ASN A 55 0.71 -12.72 -15.96
N PRO A 56 1.78 -12.13 -15.38
CA PRO A 56 3.13 -12.25 -15.93
C PRO A 56 3.74 -13.62 -15.62
N LEU A 57 3.32 -14.64 -16.37
CA LEU A 57 3.70 -16.04 -16.12
C LEU A 57 5.21 -16.29 -16.32
N LYS A 58 5.86 -15.65 -17.29
CA LYS A 58 7.29 -15.86 -17.59
C LYS A 58 8.21 -15.28 -16.51
N PHE A 59 7.77 -14.26 -15.80
CA PHE A 59 8.44 -13.71 -14.62
C PHE A 59 8.50 -14.77 -13.52
N PHE A 60 7.39 -15.47 -13.30
CA PHE A 60 7.29 -16.50 -12.26
C PHE A 60 7.90 -17.84 -12.67
N ILE A 61 7.69 -18.24 -13.93
CA ILE A 61 8.05 -19.53 -14.52
C ILE A 61 9.18 -19.28 -15.54
N THR A 62 10.41 -19.34 -15.05
CA THR A 62 11.63 -19.01 -15.82
C THR A 62 12.14 -20.18 -16.69
N GLY A 63 11.38 -21.28 -16.80
CA GLY A 63 11.73 -22.45 -17.60
C GLY A 63 11.05 -23.73 -17.12
N LEU A 64 11.49 -24.89 -17.61
CA LEU A 64 10.91 -26.20 -17.27
C LEU A 64 11.33 -26.74 -15.90
N ASN A 65 12.39 -26.18 -15.29
CA ASN A 65 12.88 -26.64 -13.99
C ASN A 65 12.11 -25.94 -12.85
N PRO A 66 11.26 -26.65 -12.09
CA PRO A 66 10.45 -26.06 -11.03
C PRO A 66 11.28 -25.48 -9.88
N PHE A 67 12.52 -25.93 -9.67
CA PHE A 67 13.41 -25.36 -8.64
C PHE A 67 13.86 -23.92 -8.95
N LYS A 68 13.74 -23.47 -10.20
CA LYS A 68 14.05 -22.10 -10.61
C LYS A 68 12.83 -21.17 -10.59
N TRP A 69 11.66 -21.69 -10.28
CA TRP A 69 10.44 -20.89 -10.26
C TRP A 69 10.39 -20.01 -9.01
N ARG A 70 9.75 -18.85 -9.17
CA ARG A 70 9.62 -17.84 -8.13
C ARG A 70 8.45 -18.15 -7.19
N TRP A 71 8.51 -19.28 -6.50
CA TRP A 71 7.38 -19.81 -5.72
C TRP A 71 6.83 -18.85 -4.67
N ARG A 72 7.71 -18.12 -3.98
CA ARG A 72 7.29 -17.16 -2.96
C ARG A 72 6.50 -16.00 -3.59
N GLU A 73 7.00 -15.48 -4.69
CA GLU A 73 6.38 -14.40 -5.46
C GLU A 73 5.05 -14.86 -6.08
N ILE A 74 4.96 -16.11 -6.57
CA ILE A 74 3.69 -16.72 -7.01
C ILE A 74 2.67 -16.72 -5.88
N GLN A 75 3.07 -17.20 -4.69
CA GLN A 75 2.17 -17.24 -3.53
C GLN A 75 1.71 -15.85 -3.10
N ILE A 76 2.62 -14.88 -3.06
CA ILE A 76 2.29 -13.48 -2.73
C ILE A 76 1.35 -12.89 -3.78
N GLY A 77 1.66 -13.05 -5.07
CA GLY A 77 0.84 -12.56 -6.17
C GLY A 77 -0.57 -13.15 -6.15
N LEU A 78 -0.70 -14.44 -5.83
CA LEU A 78 -2.00 -15.09 -5.67
C LEU A 78 -2.77 -14.53 -4.46
N ARG A 79 -2.12 -14.33 -3.31
CA ARG A 79 -2.76 -13.72 -2.12
C ARG A 79 -3.25 -12.30 -2.39
N ILE A 80 -2.42 -11.47 -3.04
CA ILE A 80 -2.80 -10.10 -3.44
C ILE A 80 -4.04 -10.13 -4.34
N ARG A 81 -4.07 -11.01 -5.34
CA ARG A 81 -5.20 -11.12 -6.28
C ARG A 81 -6.49 -11.61 -5.65
N LEU A 82 -6.38 -12.53 -4.70
CA LEU A 82 -7.54 -13.08 -4.01
C LEU A 82 -8.05 -12.14 -2.91
N SER A 83 -7.23 -11.19 -2.47
CA SER A 83 -7.63 -10.16 -1.52
C SER A 83 -8.73 -9.27 -2.11
N LYS A 84 -9.78 -9.05 -1.32
CA LYS A 84 -10.85 -8.11 -1.65
C LYS A 84 -11.13 -7.27 -0.42
N ILE A 85 -11.02 -5.95 -0.57
CA ILE A 85 -11.38 -5.00 0.46
C ILE A 85 -12.84 -4.61 0.33
N ARG A 86 -13.53 -4.43 1.45
CA ARG A 86 -14.93 -3.95 1.47
C ARG A 86 -15.00 -2.44 1.37
N SER A 87 -14.19 -1.79 2.20
CA SER A 87 -14.05 -0.35 2.28
C SER A 87 -12.57 0.00 2.40
N PRO A 88 -12.11 1.04 1.71
CA PRO A 88 -10.77 1.59 1.95
C PRO A 88 -10.57 2.05 3.40
N LEU A 89 -11.64 2.46 4.11
CA LEU A 89 -11.54 2.93 5.49
C LEU A 89 -11.44 1.80 6.53
N GLU A 90 -11.76 0.57 6.12
CA GLU A 90 -11.72 -0.64 6.96
C GLU A 90 -10.46 -1.49 6.69
N SER A 91 -9.62 -1.09 5.75
CA SER A 91 -8.45 -1.86 5.34
C SER A 91 -7.21 -1.39 6.08
N GLN A 92 -6.36 -2.32 6.49
CA GLN A 92 -5.00 -1.99 6.92
C GLN A 92 -4.12 -1.75 5.69
N TYR A 93 -3.18 -0.82 5.81
CA TYR A 93 -2.23 -0.50 4.77
C TYR A 93 -0.80 -0.57 5.29
N TRP A 94 0.16 -0.88 4.43
CA TRP A 94 1.57 -1.07 4.76
C TRP A 94 2.47 -0.31 3.79
N SER A 95 3.60 0.20 4.30
CA SER A 95 4.68 0.73 3.47
C SER A 95 5.26 -0.34 2.56
N THR A 96 5.24 -1.60 3.04
CA THR A 96 5.75 -2.82 2.38
C THR A 96 7.26 -2.83 2.21
N THR A 97 7.85 -1.74 1.74
CA THR A 97 9.29 -1.47 1.71
C THR A 97 9.78 -0.82 3.01
N PRO A 98 11.03 -1.07 3.41
CA PRO A 98 11.68 -0.39 4.54
C PRO A 98 12.19 1.01 4.21
N TYR A 99 12.26 1.85 5.24
CA TYR A 99 12.72 3.23 5.21
C TYR A 99 13.78 3.46 6.27
N LYS A 100 14.77 4.32 5.99
CA LYS A 100 15.79 4.68 6.97
C LYS A 100 15.18 5.50 8.11
N TYR A 101 15.54 5.17 9.35
CA TYR A 101 15.17 5.91 10.55
C TYR A 101 16.35 5.93 11.52
N GLY A 102 16.97 7.10 11.70
CA GLY A 102 18.21 7.23 12.45
C GLY A 102 19.31 6.30 11.89
N SER A 103 19.84 5.43 12.74
CA SER A 103 20.83 4.40 12.39
C SER A 103 20.22 3.08 11.90
N GLY A 104 18.89 2.94 11.94
CA GLY A 104 18.19 1.69 11.60
C GLY A 104 17.22 1.85 10.45
N ALA A 105 16.40 0.81 10.25
CA ALA A 105 15.31 0.81 9.28
C ALA A 105 13.97 0.54 9.95
N ILE A 106 12.91 1.08 9.35
CA ILE A 106 11.53 0.88 9.78
C ILE A 106 10.66 0.45 8.60
N LYS A 107 9.60 -0.30 8.88
CA LYS A 107 8.38 -0.32 8.07
C LYS A 107 7.28 0.43 8.82
N PHE A 108 6.31 0.99 8.11
CA PHE A 108 5.15 1.62 8.74
C PHE A 108 3.84 1.08 8.19
N SER A 109 2.77 1.22 8.98
CA SER A 109 1.44 0.73 8.65
C SER A 109 0.37 1.65 9.20
N LEU A 110 -0.75 1.75 8.48
CA LEU A 110 -1.97 2.41 8.95
C LEU A 110 -3.01 1.34 9.23
N LYS A 111 -3.31 1.11 10.51
CA LYS A 111 -4.33 0.15 10.95
C LYS A 111 -5.65 0.88 11.23
N PRO A 112 -6.76 0.47 10.61
CA PRO A 112 -8.04 1.15 10.82
C PRO A 112 -8.53 0.95 12.25
N SER A 113 -9.17 1.99 12.81
CA SER A 113 -9.91 1.86 14.06
C SER A 113 -11.05 0.86 13.90
N PRO A 114 -11.37 0.05 14.92
CA PRO A 114 -12.61 -0.74 14.94
C PRO A 114 -13.86 0.10 14.67
N ASP A 115 -13.83 1.38 15.02
CA ASP A 115 -14.91 2.32 14.77
C ASP A 115 -15.10 2.68 13.28
N ASN A 116 -14.14 2.35 12.41
CA ASN A 116 -14.29 2.55 10.97
C ASN A 116 -15.19 1.50 10.31
N ILE A 117 -15.47 0.39 11.01
CA ILE A 117 -16.23 -0.73 10.46
C ILE A 117 -17.69 -0.33 10.34
N SER A 118 -18.21 -0.34 9.12
CA SER A 118 -19.64 -0.15 8.89
C SER A 118 -20.41 -1.38 9.37
N THR A 119 -21.56 -1.15 10.00
CA THR A 119 -22.49 -2.22 10.38
C THR A 119 -23.35 -2.71 9.19
N SER A 120 -23.26 -2.04 8.03
CA SER A 120 -23.99 -2.43 6.82
C SER A 120 -23.43 -3.70 6.17
N SER A 121 -24.28 -4.36 5.36
CA SER A 121 -24.15 -5.74 4.82
C SER A 121 -22.73 -6.34 4.73
N LYS A 122 -22.58 -7.60 5.18
CA LYS A 122 -21.35 -8.39 5.01
C LYS A 122 -20.98 -8.66 3.53
N SER A 123 -21.85 -8.43 2.56
CA SER A 123 -21.52 -8.69 1.14
C SER A 123 -20.84 -7.49 0.49
N ILE A 124 -19.81 -7.74 -0.33
CA ILE A 124 -19.20 -6.71 -1.18
C ILE A 124 -20.23 -6.33 -2.27
N PRO A 125 -20.62 -5.05 -2.39
CA PRO A 125 -21.53 -4.62 -3.45
C PRO A 125 -20.92 -4.89 -4.84
N LYS A 126 -21.77 -5.22 -5.81
CA LYS A 126 -21.33 -5.50 -7.19
C LYS A 126 -21.18 -4.25 -8.07
N THR A 127 -21.40 -3.06 -7.51
CA THR A 127 -21.30 -1.81 -8.28
C THR A 127 -19.85 -1.51 -8.63
N LYS A 128 -19.60 -0.88 -9.78
CA LYS A 128 -18.24 -0.56 -10.23
C LYS A 128 -17.49 0.37 -9.27
N ASN A 129 -18.22 1.23 -8.57
CA ASN A 129 -17.67 2.28 -7.70
C ASN A 129 -17.87 2.01 -6.20
N TYR A 130 -18.15 0.77 -5.80
CA TYR A 130 -18.52 0.44 -4.41
C TYR A 130 -17.53 0.94 -3.36
N LEU A 131 -16.22 0.96 -3.67
CA LEU A 131 -15.20 1.49 -2.75
C LEU A 131 -15.34 2.99 -2.52
N ARG A 132 -15.66 3.76 -3.56
CA ARG A 132 -15.93 5.20 -3.45
C ARG A 132 -17.23 5.42 -2.68
N ASP A 133 -18.25 4.64 -2.99
CA ASP A 133 -19.55 4.71 -2.32
C ASP A 133 -19.40 4.42 -0.82
N ALA A 134 -18.56 3.44 -0.43
CA ALA A 134 -18.27 3.11 0.96
C ALA A 134 -17.54 4.25 1.71
N ILE A 135 -16.56 4.91 1.07
CA ILE A 135 -15.93 6.11 1.66
C ILE A 135 -16.97 7.22 1.84
N ARG A 136 -17.84 7.44 0.84
CA ARG A 136 -18.90 8.47 0.88
C ARG A 136 -19.88 8.24 2.01
N GLU A 137 -20.42 7.02 2.12
CA GLU A 137 -21.38 6.63 3.15
C GLU A 137 -20.81 6.84 4.56
N HIS A 138 -19.53 6.48 4.76
CA HIS A 138 -18.84 6.68 6.03
C HIS A 138 -18.57 8.15 6.33
N LEU A 139 -17.84 8.86 5.45
CA LEU A 139 -17.35 10.22 5.74
C LEU A 139 -18.45 11.28 5.73
N ASN A 140 -19.60 11.05 5.09
CA ASN A 140 -20.73 11.97 5.21
C ASN A 140 -21.27 12.06 6.64
N ASN A 141 -21.06 11.03 7.46
CA ASN A 141 -21.70 10.91 8.77
C ASN A 141 -20.70 10.79 9.93
N LYS A 142 -19.46 10.34 9.67
CA LYS A 142 -18.51 9.98 10.72
C LYS A 142 -17.06 10.22 10.28
N GLU A 143 -16.21 10.57 11.23
CA GLU A 143 -14.76 10.53 11.01
C GLU A 143 -14.24 9.11 10.81
N ALA A 144 -13.13 8.95 10.09
CA ALA A 144 -12.37 7.72 10.02
C ALA A 144 -11.03 7.89 10.73
N CYS A 145 -10.63 6.89 11.52
CA CYS A 145 -9.41 6.93 12.31
C CYS A 145 -8.50 5.76 11.95
N PHE A 146 -7.19 6.00 11.92
CA PHE A 146 -6.18 4.97 11.75
C PHE A 146 -5.07 5.13 12.78
N ASP A 147 -4.62 4.03 13.35
CA ASP A 147 -3.38 4.00 14.11
C ASP A 147 -2.21 3.98 13.15
N PHE A 148 -1.31 4.97 13.29
CA PHE A 148 -0.03 4.97 12.61
C PHE A 148 0.94 4.12 13.42
N LEU A 149 1.37 3.01 12.83
CA LEU A 149 2.21 2.01 13.44
C LEU A 149 3.59 1.99 12.77
N ILE A 150 4.62 1.75 13.57
CA ILE A 150 6.00 1.52 13.11
C ILE A 150 6.45 0.13 13.53
N GLN A 151 7.15 -0.57 12.65
CA GLN A 151 7.95 -1.77 12.95
C GLN A 151 9.42 -1.43 12.78
N PHE A 152 10.19 -1.52 13.87
CA PHE A 152 11.64 -1.36 13.84
C PHE A 152 12.33 -2.64 13.39
N GLN A 153 13.37 -2.50 12.57
CA GLN A 153 14.27 -3.59 12.25
C GLN A 153 15.00 -4.06 13.51
N THR A 154 14.86 -5.34 13.85
CA THR A 154 15.49 -5.94 15.05
C THR A 154 16.58 -6.96 14.70
N ASP A 155 16.51 -7.55 13.51
CA ASP A 155 17.45 -8.56 13.00
C ASP A 155 17.61 -8.35 11.49
N ALA A 156 18.77 -7.87 11.04
CA ALA A 156 18.99 -7.49 9.64
C ALA A 156 18.97 -8.69 8.67
N ASP A 157 19.32 -9.88 9.15
CA ASP A 157 19.34 -11.10 8.33
C ASP A 157 17.92 -11.62 8.11
N LYS A 158 17.06 -11.54 9.14
CA LYS A 158 15.65 -11.97 9.04
C LYS A 158 14.72 -10.89 8.51
N MET A 159 15.14 -9.63 8.57
CA MET A 159 14.35 -8.45 8.19
C MET A 159 15.14 -7.61 7.18
N PRO A 160 15.38 -8.15 5.97
CA PRO A 160 16.19 -7.47 4.96
C PRO A 160 15.52 -6.17 4.49
N ILE A 161 16.34 -5.15 4.24
CA ILE A 161 15.86 -3.86 3.69
C ILE A 161 15.64 -3.93 2.17
N GLU A 162 16.39 -4.80 1.49
CA GLU A 162 16.39 -4.97 0.03
C GLU A 162 15.41 -6.03 -0.48
N ASP A 163 14.59 -6.65 0.38
CA ASP A 163 13.64 -7.70 -0.02
C ASP A 163 12.26 -7.51 0.66
N PRO A 164 11.33 -6.78 0.03
CA PRO A 164 9.98 -6.54 0.55
C PRO A 164 9.05 -7.75 0.41
N THR A 165 9.53 -8.88 -0.12
CA THR A 165 8.79 -10.15 -0.11
C THR A 165 8.90 -10.87 1.23
N ILE A 166 9.75 -10.37 2.14
CA ILE A 166 9.95 -10.91 3.48
C ILE A 166 9.09 -10.16 4.50
N ASP A 167 8.31 -10.93 5.25
CA ASP A 167 7.44 -10.43 6.32
C ASP A 167 8.23 -10.17 7.60
N TRP A 168 8.20 -8.92 8.05
CA TRP A 168 8.89 -8.46 9.25
C TRP A 168 8.07 -8.85 10.49
N LYS A 169 8.68 -9.63 11.39
CA LYS A 169 7.99 -10.19 12.57
C LYS A 169 8.15 -9.37 13.86
N SER A 170 8.86 -8.25 13.80
CA SER A 170 8.97 -7.31 14.92
C SER A 170 7.59 -6.75 15.32
N PRO A 171 7.39 -6.36 16.59
CA PRO A 171 6.13 -5.80 17.04
C PRO A 171 5.83 -4.46 16.35
N TYR A 172 4.53 -4.17 16.18
CA TYR A 172 4.06 -2.84 15.79
C TYR A 172 3.99 -1.94 17.02
N GLN A 173 4.55 -0.74 16.91
CA GLN A 173 4.43 0.33 17.90
C GLN A 173 3.58 1.47 17.34
N LYS A 174 2.50 1.81 18.04
CA LYS A 174 1.68 2.98 17.69
C LYS A 174 2.44 4.25 18.02
N VAL A 175 2.52 5.17 17.06
CA VAL A 175 3.21 6.46 17.19
C VAL A 175 2.30 7.66 16.97
N ALA A 176 1.17 7.49 16.27
CA ALA A 176 0.19 8.54 16.06
C ALA A 176 -1.20 7.96 15.76
N THR A 177 -2.19 8.84 15.67
CA THR A 177 -3.51 8.53 15.10
C THR A 177 -3.78 9.51 13.96
N LEU A 178 -4.00 8.97 12.76
CA LEU A 178 -4.48 9.72 11.60
C LEU A 178 -6.00 9.81 11.69
N LYS A 179 -6.53 11.03 11.65
CA LYS A 179 -7.98 11.29 11.59
C LYS A 179 -8.35 11.89 10.25
N ILE A 180 -9.36 11.33 9.62
CA ILE A 180 -10.02 11.88 8.44
C ILE A 180 -11.38 12.38 8.90
N PRO A 181 -11.62 13.70 8.98
CA PRO A 181 -12.87 14.24 9.50
C PRO A 181 -14.04 13.87 8.61
N ALA A 182 -15.23 13.83 9.21
CA ALA A 182 -16.48 13.75 8.46
C ALA A 182 -16.54 14.93 7.46
N GLN A 183 -16.78 14.60 6.20
CA GLN A 183 -16.79 15.55 5.10
C GLN A 183 -17.52 15.00 3.88
N THR A 184 -18.13 15.90 3.12
CA THR A 184 -18.59 15.62 1.76
C THR A 184 -17.46 15.93 0.79
N PHE A 185 -16.87 14.91 0.16
CA PHE A 185 -15.69 15.07 -0.70
C PHE A 185 -15.99 15.06 -2.20
N GLU A 186 -17.27 14.96 -2.58
CA GLU A 186 -17.72 14.98 -3.96
C GLU A 186 -18.13 16.40 -4.36
N SER A 187 -17.18 17.16 -4.91
CA SER A 187 -17.48 18.38 -5.64
C SER A 187 -17.48 18.09 -7.15
N PRO A 188 -18.36 18.72 -7.95
CA PRO A 188 -18.40 18.55 -9.41
C PRO A 188 -17.04 18.78 -10.08
N ASP A 189 -16.24 19.72 -9.56
CA ASP A 189 -14.90 20.08 -10.08
C ASP A 189 -13.83 18.99 -9.91
N ARG A 190 -14.01 18.00 -9.03
CA ARG A 190 -13.02 16.93 -8.79
C ARG A 190 -13.21 15.68 -9.66
N SER A 191 -14.27 15.63 -10.47
CA SER A 191 -14.58 14.49 -11.35
C SER A 191 -13.77 14.48 -12.65
N SER A 192 -13.10 15.58 -13.00
CA SER A 192 -12.52 15.83 -14.34
C SER A 192 -11.02 15.52 -14.45
N VAL A 193 -10.38 14.97 -13.40
CA VAL A 193 -8.99 14.47 -13.54
C VAL A 193 -9.02 13.12 -14.24
N SER A 194 -9.22 13.18 -15.56
CA SER A 194 -8.88 12.11 -16.48
C SER A 194 -7.36 11.91 -16.42
N LEU A 195 -6.91 10.86 -15.73
CA LEU A 195 -5.60 10.30 -16.00
C LEU A 195 -5.59 9.83 -17.46
N GLY A 196 -5.03 10.66 -18.34
CA GLY A 196 -4.73 10.28 -19.71
C GLY A 196 -3.74 9.12 -19.67
N ALA A 197 -4.24 7.90 -19.88
CA ALA A 197 -3.41 6.78 -20.26
C ALA A 197 -3.08 6.95 -21.74
N GLY A 198 -1.84 7.33 -22.02
CA GLY A 198 -1.18 7.02 -23.29
C GLY A 198 -0.71 5.57 -23.30
#